data_AF-A0AAD4S5Y6-F1
#
_entry.id   AF-A0AAD4S5Y6-F1
#
_cell.length_a   1.000
_cell.length_b   1.000
_cell.length_c   1.000
_cell.angle_alpha   90.00
_cell.angle_beta   90.00
_cell.angle_gamma   90.00
#
_symmetry.space_group_name_H-M   'P 1'
#
loop_
_entity.id
_entity.type
_entity.pdbx_description
1 polymer ?
#
loop_
_entity_poly.entity_id
_entity_poly.type
_entity_poly.pdbx_seq_one_letter_code
_entity_poly.pdbx_strand_id
1 'polypeptide(L)'
;MNSWKTILEKDIESLDNEKNKIGCEFELLNKEKAVVANDVELLKQDKDRLRTDVEFLKEEKNTLHKFLDEEKAEFVDSAVQEILESIPEREKTLAKNEKVVARERIYIQELLEVRQEIIKQMGSEKATKNRVIGVKKRKRGDLELWNFREKKRATLKEVISYYLNRTDK
;
A
#
# COMPACT_ATOMS: atom_id res chain seq x y z
N MET A 1 24.02 -67.84 -85.32
CA MET A 1 24.41 -66.42 -85.53
C MET A 1 23.28 -65.44 -85.24
N ASN A 2 21.99 -65.80 -85.44
CA ASN A 2 20.87 -64.87 -85.27
C ASN A 2 20.44 -64.59 -83.81
N SER A 3 20.65 -65.52 -82.87
CA SER A 3 20.19 -65.38 -81.48
C SER A 3 20.93 -64.30 -80.68
N TRP A 4 22.24 -64.19 -80.86
CA TRP A 4 23.06 -63.18 -80.19
C TRP A 4 22.72 -61.75 -80.61
N LYS A 5 22.37 -61.56 -81.89
CA LYS A 5 21.91 -60.27 -82.41
C LYS A 5 20.63 -59.81 -81.72
N THR A 6 19.65 -60.70 -81.58
CA THR A 6 18.38 -60.38 -80.89
C THR A 6 18.57 -60.09 -79.39
N ILE A 7 19.52 -60.75 -78.72
CA ILE A 7 19.84 -60.45 -77.31
C ILE A 7 20.44 -59.05 -77.20
N LEU A 8 21.44 -58.73 -78.03
CA LEU A 8 22.07 -57.41 -78.04
C LEU A 8 21.07 -56.29 -78.37
N GLU A 9 20.14 -56.51 -79.30
CA GLU A 9 19.08 -55.54 -79.61
C GLU A 9 18.19 -55.25 -78.39
N LYS A 10 17.83 -56.28 -77.61
CA LYS A 10 17.05 -56.11 -76.37
C LYS A 10 17.83 -55.40 -75.27
N ASP A 11 19.11 -55.70 -75.13
CA ASP A 11 19.97 -55.04 -74.14
C ASP A 11 20.14 -53.55 -74.48
N ILE A 12 20.30 -53.21 -75.75
CA ILE A 12 20.36 -51.83 -76.22
C ILE A 12 19.03 -51.10 -75.92
N GLU A 13 17.89 -51.72 -76.23
CA GLU A 13 16.57 -51.15 -75.93
C GLU A 13 16.37 -50.94 -74.41
N SER A 14 16.78 -51.91 -73.58
CA SER A 14 16.73 -51.79 -72.12
C SER A 14 17.60 -50.64 -71.60
N LEU A 15 18.83 -50.52 -72.10
CA LEU A 15 19.76 -49.46 -71.72
C LEU A 15 19.26 -48.09 -72.17
N ASP A 16 18.64 -47.97 -73.35
CA ASP A 16 18.08 -46.71 -73.82
C ASP A 16 16.89 -46.27 -72.95
N ASN A 17 16.03 -47.22 -72.55
CA ASN A 17 14.94 -46.96 -71.61
C ASN A 17 15.44 -46.48 -70.24
N GLU A 18 16.48 -47.13 -69.70
CA GLU A 18 17.08 -46.73 -68.42
C GLU A 18 17.75 -45.35 -68.51
N LYS A 19 18.47 -45.08 -69.60
CA LYS A 19 19.04 -43.76 -69.88
C LYS A 19 17.97 -42.67 -69.93
N ASN A 20 16.86 -42.92 -70.61
CA ASN A 20 15.74 -41.97 -70.70
C ASN A 20 15.11 -41.72 -69.32
N LYS A 21 14.92 -42.77 -68.51
CA LYS A 21 14.43 -42.65 -67.13
C LYS A 21 15.35 -41.80 -66.25
N ILE A 22 16.67 -42.07 -66.29
CA ILE A 22 17.66 -41.28 -65.55
C ILE A 22 17.65 -39.82 -66.02
N GLY A 23 17.49 -39.57 -67.32
CA GLY A 23 17.34 -38.23 -67.88
C GLY A 23 16.16 -37.47 -67.27
N CYS A 24 14.99 -38.11 -67.21
CA CYS A 24 13.80 -37.52 -66.59
C CYS A 24 13.97 -37.25 -65.08
N GLU A 25 14.57 -38.18 -64.34
CA GLU A 25 14.85 -38.00 -62.90
C GLU A 25 15.83 -36.85 -62.66
N PHE A 26 16.85 -36.71 -63.50
CA PHE A 26 17.81 -35.61 -63.45
C PHE A 26 17.15 -34.25 -63.71
N GLU A 27 16.23 -34.17 -64.66
CA GLU A 27 15.44 -32.94 -64.91
C GLU A 27 14.55 -32.56 -63.73
N LEU A 28 13.90 -33.55 -63.09
CA LEU A 28 13.09 -33.32 -61.89
C LEU A 28 13.96 -32.81 -60.74
N LEU A 29 15.10 -33.44 -60.49
CA LEU A 29 16.02 -33.04 -59.43
C LEU A 29 16.55 -31.61 -59.65
N ASN A 30 16.81 -31.21 -60.90
CA ASN A 30 17.20 -29.84 -61.21
C ASN A 30 16.10 -28.82 -60.92
N LYS A 31 14.83 -29.17 -61.18
CA LYS A 31 13.68 -28.32 -60.82
C LYS A 31 13.54 -28.17 -59.30
N GLU A 32 13.62 -29.28 -58.56
CA GLU A 32 13.58 -29.26 -57.10
C GLU A 32 14.72 -28.44 -56.51
N LYS A 33 15.94 -28.61 -57.03
CA LYS A 33 17.10 -27.81 -56.63
C LYS A 33 16.89 -26.32 -56.84
N ALA A 34 16.26 -25.91 -57.94
CA ALA A 34 15.95 -24.51 -58.21
C ALA A 34 14.91 -23.94 -57.23
N VAL A 35 13.87 -24.73 -56.88
CA VAL A 35 12.87 -24.33 -55.88
C VAL A 35 13.53 -24.13 -54.51
N VAL A 36 14.33 -25.11 -54.06
CA VAL A 36 15.02 -25.02 -52.77
C VAL A 36 15.98 -23.83 -52.72
N ALA A 37 16.67 -23.53 -53.83
CA ALA A 37 17.55 -22.36 -53.90
C ALA A 37 16.78 -21.05 -53.71
N ASN A 38 15.59 -20.92 -54.32
CA ASN A 38 14.73 -19.76 -54.15
C ASN A 38 14.20 -19.65 -52.71
N ASP A 39 13.77 -20.76 -52.10
CA ASP A 39 13.29 -20.77 -50.72
C ASP A 39 14.38 -20.33 -49.74
N VAL A 40 15.63 -20.78 -49.95
CA VAL A 40 16.78 -20.35 -49.14
C VAL A 40 17.04 -18.85 -49.27
N GLU A 41 16.87 -18.28 -50.46
CA GLU A 41 17.02 -16.84 -50.67
C GLU A 41 15.92 -16.05 -49.95
N LEU A 42 14.65 -16.49 -50.04
CA LEU A 42 13.54 -15.87 -49.32
C LEU A 42 13.73 -15.93 -47.80
N LEU A 43 14.14 -17.08 -47.27
CA LEU A 43 14.43 -17.24 -45.84
C LEU A 43 15.56 -16.31 -45.37
N LYS A 44 16.56 -16.07 -46.23
CA LYS A 44 17.64 -15.13 -45.92
C LYS A 44 17.10 -13.69 -45.83
N GLN A 45 16.24 -13.29 -46.76
CA GLN A 45 15.60 -11.97 -46.74
C GLN A 45 14.72 -11.79 -45.50
N ASP A 46 13.91 -12.79 -45.15
CA ASP A 46 13.08 -12.75 -43.95
C ASP A 46 13.92 -12.66 -42.68
N LYS A 47 15.03 -13.41 -42.61
CA LYS A 47 15.97 -13.34 -41.48
C LYS A 47 16.56 -11.93 -41.32
N ASP A 48 16.97 -11.29 -42.41
CA ASP A 48 17.55 -9.95 -42.38
C ASP A 48 16.49 -8.89 -41.98
N ARG A 49 15.24 -9.05 -42.44
CA ARG A 49 14.11 -8.21 -41.99
C ARG A 49 13.86 -8.36 -40.50
N LEU A 50 13.71 -9.60 -40.01
CA LEU A 50 13.48 -9.87 -38.59
C LEU A 50 14.62 -9.36 -37.70
N ARG A 51 15.86 -9.41 -38.19
CA ARG A 51 17.00 -8.82 -37.47
C ARG A 51 16.84 -7.32 -37.31
N THR A 52 16.42 -6.63 -38.37
CA THR A 52 16.16 -5.18 -38.34
C THR A 52 15.03 -4.85 -37.38
N ASP A 53 13.94 -5.61 -37.41
CA ASP A 53 12.80 -5.42 -36.50
C ASP A 53 13.21 -5.59 -35.03
N VAL A 54 14.05 -6.58 -34.72
CA VAL A 54 14.57 -6.80 -33.36
C VAL A 54 15.46 -5.66 -32.90
N GLU A 55 16.30 -5.12 -33.79
CA GLU A 55 17.15 -3.96 -33.48
C GLU A 55 16.29 -2.72 -33.20
N PHE A 56 15.26 -2.45 -34.02
CA PHE A 56 14.31 -1.37 -33.82
C PHE A 56 13.56 -1.48 -32.49
N LEU A 57 12.98 -2.65 -32.19
CA LEU A 57 12.25 -2.89 -30.94
C LEU A 57 13.14 -2.71 -29.70
N LYS A 58 14.44 -3.03 -29.82
CA LYS A 58 15.41 -2.80 -28.75
C LYS A 58 15.63 -1.31 -28.48
N GLU A 59 15.72 -0.49 -29.54
CA GLU A 59 15.85 0.96 -29.41
C GLU A 59 14.59 1.60 -28.82
N GLU A 60 13.41 1.18 -29.27
CA GLU A 60 12.13 1.64 -28.73
C GLU A 60 12.01 1.31 -27.24
N LYS A 61 12.32 0.06 -26.86
CA LYS A 61 12.33 -0.37 -25.45
C LYS A 61 13.26 0.50 -24.60
N ASN A 62 14.47 0.79 -25.07
CA ASN A 62 15.42 1.62 -24.32
C ASN A 62 14.92 3.06 -24.16
N THR A 63 14.28 3.60 -25.20
CA THR A 63 13.71 4.96 -25.18
C THR A 63 12.55 5.05 -24.17
N LEU A 64 11.64 4.08 -24.20
CA LEU A 64 10.54 3.99 -23.24
C LEU A 64 11.03 3.82 -21.80
N HIS A 65 12.09 3.03 -21.60
CA HIS A 65 12.67 2.87 -20.27
C HIS A 65 13.23 4.18 -19.73
N LYS A 66 13.97 4.93 -20.57
CA LYS A 66 14.52 6.24 -20.21
C LYS A 66 13.42 7.24 -19.86
N PHE A 67 12.37 7.31 -20.67
CA PHE A 67 11.21 8.18 -20.40
C PHE A 67 10.55 7.85 -19.06
N LEU A 68 10.35 6.57 -18.77
CA LEU A 68 9.76 6.13 -17.50
C LEU A 68 10.62 6.49 -16.29
N ASP A 69 11.95 6.39 -16.41
CA ASP A 69 12.86 6.76 -15.33
C ASP A 69 12.87 8.28 -15.09
N GLU A 70 12.80 9.09 -16.15
CA GLU A 70 12.67 10.55 -16.07
C GLU A 70 11.34 10.95 -15.41
N GLU A 71 10.21 10.39 -15.86
CA GLU A 71 8.88 10.68 -15.29
C GLU A 71 8.79 10.29 -13.81
N LYS A 72 9.36 9.14 -13.43
CA LYS A 72 9.42 8.72 -12.02
C LYS A 72 10.25 9.67 -11.18
N ALA A 73 11.39 10.13 -11.70
CA ALA A 73 12.23 11.08 -10.99
C ALA A 73 11.48 12.40 -10.76
N GLU A 74 10.84 12.95 -11.79
CA GLU A 74 10.04 14.17 -11.68
C GLU A 74 8.87 14.02 -10.69
N PHE A 75 8.16 12.89 -10.72
CA PHE A 75 7.07 12.61 -9.79
C PHE A 75 7.56 12.53 -8.34
N VAL A 76 8.66 11.81 -8.09
CA VAL A 76 9.24 11.69 -6.75
C VAL A 76 9.72 13.04 -6.24
N ASP A 77 10.42 13.81 -7.07
CA ASP A 77 10.91 15.15 -6.70
C ASP A 77 9.75 16.09 -6.38
N SER A 78 8.67 16.08 -7.18
CA SER A 78 7.48 16.88 -6.91
C SER A 78 6.78 16.50 -5.60
N ALA A 79 6.61 15.19 -5.35
CA ALA A 79 5.98 14.71 -4.12
C ALA A 79 6.83 15.03 -2.88
N VAL A 80 8.15 14.89 -2.98
CA VAL A 80 9.08 15.26 -1.91
C VAL A 80 9.02 16.76 -1.63
N GLN A 81 8.99 17.59 -2.69
CA GLN A 81 8.91 19.04 -2.56
C GLN A 81 7.61 19.48 -1.86
N GLU A 82 6.45 18.92 -2.25
CA GLU A 82 5.16 19.20 -1.60
C GLU A 82 5.20 18.87 -0.10
N ILE A 83 5.77 17.72 0.26
CA ILE A 83 5.92 17.32 1.66
C ILE A 83 6.81 18.31 2.41
N LEU A 84 7.98 18.64 1.86
CA LEU A 84 8.94 19.56 2.47
C LEU A 84 8.34 20.95 2.71
N GLU A 85 7.58 21.47 1.76
CA GLU A 85 6.90 22.78 1.88
C GLU A 85 5.85 22.79 3.00
N SER A 86 5.24 21.63 3.31
CA SER A 86 4.23 21.52 4.37
C SER A 86 4.83 21.44 5.80
N ILE A 87 6.09 21.00 5.94
CA ILE A 87 6.72 20.73 7.25
C ILE A 87 6.75 21.98 8.15
N PRO A 88 7.19 23.18 7.69
CA PRO A 88 7.32 24.34 8.57
C PRO A 88 6.01 24.76 9.24
N GLU A 89 4.89 24.70 8.51
CA GLU A 89 3.58 25.04 9.08
C GLU A 89 3.08 23.95 10.05
N ARG A 90 3.40 22.68 9.79
CA ARG A 90 3.14 21.58 10.75
C ARG A 90 3.95 21.75 12.04
N GLU A 91 5.23 22.12 11.95
CA GLU A 91 6.07 22.40 13.12
C GLU A 91 5.55 23.60 13.93
N LYS A 92 5.14 24.66 13.25
CA LYS A 92 4.56 25.86 13.89
C LYS A 92 3.24 25.55 14.60
N THR A 93 2.39 24.72 14.01
CA THR A 93 1.14 24.28 14.66
C THR A 93 1.41 23.34 15.83
N LEU A 94 2.39 22.44 15.73
CA LEU A 94 2.86 21.60 16.82
C LEU A 94 3.36 22.44 18.00
N ALA A 95 4.22 23.43 17.75
CA ALA A 95 4.75 24.32 18.79
C ALA A 95 3.66 25.14 19.51
N LYS A 96 2.57 25.50 18.81
CA LYS A 96 1.40 26.13 19.45
C LYS A 96 0.67 25.17 20.37
N ASN A 97 0.43 23.93 19.91
CA ASN A 97 -0.26 22.91 20.67
C ASN A 97 0.53 22.51 21.93
N GLU A 98 1.87 22.41 21.84
CA GLU A 98 2.74 22.16 23.01
C GLU A 98 2.57 23.21 24.11
N LYS A 99 2.44 24.49 23.74
CA LYS A 99 2.19 25.57 24.71
C LYS A 99 0.84 25.42 25.40
N VAL A 100 -0.20 24.99 24.68
CA VAL A 100 -1.53 24.73 25.24
C VAL A 100 -1.45 23.58 26.25
N VAL A 101 -0.83 22.47 25.86
CA VAL A 101 -0.63 21.31 26.74
C VAL A 101 0.17 21.67 27.99
N ALA A 102 1.22 22.50 27.87
CA ALA A 102 1.99 22.97 29.03
C ALA A 102 1.13 23.77 30.03
N ARG A 103 0.23 24.63 29.53
CA ARG A 103 -0.70 25.39 30.39
C ARG A 103 -1.70 24.47 31.09
N GLU A 104 -2.26 23.51 30.38
CA GLU A 104 -3.18 22.52 30.96
C GLU A 104 -2.51 21.70 32.07
N ARG A 105 -1.24 21.31 31.87
CA ARG A 105 -0.46 20.61 32.90
C ARG A 105 -0.31 21.45 34.18
N ILE A 106 -0.06 22.75 34.05
CA ILE A 106 0.03 23.67 35.21
C ILE A 106 -1.32 23.73 35.93
N TYR A 107 -2.41 23.94 35.20
CA TYR A 107 -3.75 24.03 35.78
C TYR A 107 -4.15 22.74 36.54
N ILE A 108 -3.86 21.58 35.95
CA ILE A 108 -4.10 20.29 36.59
C ILE A 108 -3.27 20.15 37.87
N GLN A 109 -2.01 20.60 37.86
CA GLN A 109 -1.16 20.57 39.04
C GLN A 109 -1.69 21.47 40.16
N GLU A 110 -2.11 22.70 39.86
CA GLU A 110 -2.74 23.61 40.81
C GLU A 110 -4.01 23.00 41.43
N LEU A 111 -4.86 22.37 40.62
CA LEU A 111 -6.06 21.68 41.11
C LEU A 111 -5.72 20.52 42.06
N LEU A 112 -4.66 19.77 41.78
CA LEU A 112 -4.20 18.68 42.63
C LEU A 112 -3.68 19.21 43.98
N GLU A 113 -2.93 20.31 43.97
CA GLU A 113 -2.43 20.96 45.19
C GLU A 113 -3.58 21.47 46.07
N VAL A 114 -4.55 22.17 45.47
CA VAL A 114 -5.77 22.63 46.18
C VAL A 114 -6.54 21.44 46.77
N ARG A 115 -6.68 20.35 46.02
CA ARG A 115 -7.33 19.13 46.51
C ARG A 115 -6.59 18.55 47.72
N GLN A 116 -5.25 18.47 47.67
CA GLN A 116 -4.45 17.96 48.78
C GLN A 116 -4.59 18.83 50.04
N GLU A 117 -4.59 20.15 49.88
CA GLU A 117 -4.76 21.06 51.01
C GLU A 117 -6.16 20.94 51.65
N ILE A 118 -7.21 20.81 50.84
CA ILE A 118 -8.57 20.54 51.34
C ILE A 118 -8.62 19.23 52.13
N ILE A 119 -7.99 18.16 51.62
CA ILE A 119 -7.92 16.86 52.32
C ILE A 119 -7.21 17.02 53.67
N LYS A 120 -6.10 17.76 53.72
CA LYS A 120 -5.33 18.00 54.96
C LYS A 120 -6.12 18.83 55.98
N GLN A 121 -6.84 19.86 55.53
CA GLN A 121 -7.73 20.64 56.39
C GLN A 121 -8.85 19.77 56.97
N MET A 122 -9.47 18.91 56.16
CA MET A 122 -10.52 18.00 56.64
C MET A 122 -10.00 16.93 57.60
N GLY A 123 -8.78 16.42 57.39
CA GLY A 123 -8.16 15.45 58.30
C GLY A 123 -7.75 16.03 59.66
N SER A 124 -7.49 17.35 59.71
CA SER A 124 -7.14 18.07 60.95
C SER A 124 -8.36 18.66 61.67
N GLU A 125 -9.48 18.85 60.98
CA GLU A 125 -10.78 19.12 61.59
C GLU A 125 -11.24 17.87 62.37
N LYS A 126 -11.09 17.91 63.71
CA LYS A 126 -11.57 16.83 64.60
C LYS A 126 -12.97 16.44 64.15
N ALA A 127 -13.13 15.21 63.67
CA ALA A 127 -14.42 14.63 63.33
C ALA A 127 -15.34 14.77 64.54
N THR A 128 -16.18 15.81 64.53
CA THR A 128 -17.28 15.89 65.47
C THR A 128 -18.20 14.77 65.03
N LYS A 129 -18.15 13.64 65.75
CA LYS A 129 -18.97 12.43 65.60
C LYS A 129 -20.48 12.68 65.75
N ASN A 130 -20.94 13.92 65.54
CA ASN A 130 -22.32 14.29 65.67
C ASN A 130 -22.93 14.29 64.28
N ARG A 131 -23.53 13.15 63.95
CA ARG A 131 -24.40 12.96 62.78
C ARG A 131 -25.60 13.91 62.90
N VAL A 132 -25.47 15.14 62.40
CA VAL A 132 -26.57 16.13 62.41
C VAL A 132 -27.09 16.51 61.02
N ILE A 133 -26.53 15.89 59.98
CA ILE A 133 -26.99 16.06 58.60
C ILE A 133 -27.80 14.82 58.20
N GLY A 134 -29.00 15.06 57.66
CA GLY A 134 -29.86 14.00 57.16
C GLY A 134 -30.76 14.51 56.04
N VAL A 135 -31.61 13.64 55.51
CA VAL A 135 -32.51 13.98 54.41
C VAL A 135 -33.85 14.47 54.98
N LYS A 136 -34.27 15.67 54.59
CA LYS A 136 -35.57 16.25 54.95
C LYS A 136 -36.46 16.32 53.72
N LYS A 137 -37.70 15.81 53.81
CA LYS A 137 -38.72 15.97 52.76
C LYS A 137 -39.35 17.35 52.84
N ARG A 138 -39.39 18.08 51.72
CA ARG A 138 -40.19 19.31 51.60
C ARG A 138 -41.66 18.97 51.35
N LYS A 139 -42.56 19.93 51.60
CA LYS A 139 -44.01 19.79 51.36
C LYS A 139 -44.36 19.44 49.89
N ARG A 140 -43.46 19.68 48.93
CA ARG A 140 -43.60 19.32 47.51
C ARG A 140 -43.00 17.95 47.12
N GLY A 141 -42.47 17.18 48.07
CA GLY A 141 -41.92 15.84 47.83
C GLY A 141 -40.40 15.78 47.63
N ASP A 142 -39.74 16.89 47.31
CA ASP A 142 -38.29 16.91 47.07
C ASP A 142 -37.49 16.58 48.35
N LEU A 143 -36.49 15.71 48.19
CA LEU A 143 -35.53 15.34 49.22
C LEU A 143 -34.37 16.35 49.22
N GLU A 144 -34.11 16.98 50.35
CA GLU A 144 -33.02 17.94 50.50
C GLU A 144 -32.13 17.54 51.69
N LEU A 145 -30.81 17.63 51.51
CA LEU A 145 -29.88 17.46 52.62
C LEU A 145 -29.97 18.67 53.53
N TRP A 146 -30.28 18.40 54.79
CA TRP A 146 -30.62 19.39 55.78
C TRP A 146 -29.71 19.26 56.99
N ASN A 147 -29.15 20.38 57.43
CA ASN A 147 -28.49 20.45 58.73
C ASN A 147 -29.56 20.62 59.80
N PHE A 148 -29.86 19.54 60.53
CA PHE A 148 -30.88 19.54 61.57
C PHE A 148 -30.48 20.35 62.81
N ARG A 149 -29.18 20.62 62.99
CA ARG A 149 -28.67 21.43 64.09
C ARG A 149 -29.01 22.90 63.88
N GLU A 150 -28.67 23.38 62.69
CA GLU A 150 -28.77 24.80 62.33
C GLU A 150 -30.11 25.13 61.67
N LYS A 151 -30.97 24.12 61.52
CA LYS A 151 -32.30 24.22 60.92
C LYS A 151 -32.27 24.97 59.57
N LYS A 152 -31.27 24.66 58.74
CA LYS A 152 -31.09 25.22 57.40
C LYS A 152 -30.64 24.16 56.40
N ARG A 153 -30.67 24.52 55.10
CA ARG A 153 -30.13 23.66 54.03
C ARG A 153 -28.66 23.41 54.28
N ALA A 154 -28.23 22.15 54.13
CA ALA A 154 -26.82 21.81 54.30
C ALA A 154 -25.96 22.56 53.27
N THR A 155 -24.84 23.09 53.74
CA THR A 155 -23.83 23.73 52.90
C THR A 155 -23.10 22.68 52.06
N LEU A 156 -22.41 23.11 50.99
CA LEU A 156 -21.66 22.21 50.12
C LEU A 156 -20.61 21.38 50.90
N LYS A 157 -19.92 22.02 51.87
CA LYS A 157 -18.96 21.37 52.78
C LYS A 157 -19.62 20.22 53.56
N GLU A 158 -20.80 20.48 54.12
CA GLU A 158 -21.58 19.49 54.88
C GLU A 158 -22.11 18.34 54.02
N VAL A 159 -22.57 18.65 52.80
CA VAL A 159 -23.04 17.65 51.83
C VAL A 159 -21.92 16.70 51.40
N ILE A 160 -20.73 17.23 51.10
CA ILE A 160 -19.56 16.43 50.72
C ILE A 160 -19.14 15.53 51.89
N SER A 161 -19.05 16.08 53.11
CA SER A 161 -18.77 15.28 54.32
C SER A 161 -19.82 14.18 54.56
N TYR A 162 -21.09 14.43 54.27
CA TYR A 162 -22.15 13.42 54.41
C TYR A 162 -21.98 12.24 53.44
N TYR A 163 -21.63 12.49 52.18
CA TYR A 163 -21.46 11.41 51.18
C TYR A 163 -20.18 10.60 51.39
N LEU A 164 -19.06 11.25 51.72
CA LEU A 164 -17.78 10.57 51.94
C LEU A 164 -17.80 9.67 53.18
N ASN A 165 -18.49 10.07 54.26
CA ASN A 165 -18.65 9.23 55.45
C ASN A 165 -19.68 8.08 55.26
N ARG A 166 -20.40 8.05 54.14
CA ARG A 166 -21.39 7.00 53.83
C ARG A 166 -20.81 5.88 52.97
N THR A 167 -19.68 6.13 52.30
CA THR A 167 -18.95 5.14 51.48
C THR A 167 -18.04 4.21 52.29
N ASP A 168 -17.84 4.47 53.60
CA ASP A 168 -17.08 3.61 54.53
C ASP A 168 -17.95 2.56 55.24
N LYS A 169 -19.07 2.11 54.65
CA LYS A 169 -19.94 1.04 55.19
C LYS A 169 -20.32 0.00 54.16
#